data_AF-A0A830FZ78-F1
#
_entry.id   AF-A0A830FZ78-F1
#
_cell.length_a   1.000
_cell.length_b   1.000
_cell.length_c   1.000
_cell.angle_alpha   90.00
_cell.angle_beta   90.00
_cell.angle_gamma   90.00
#
_symmetry.space_group_name_H-M   'P 1'
#
loop_
_entity.id
_entity.type
_entity.pdbx_description
1 polymer ?
#
loop_
_entity_poly.entity_id
_entity_poly.type
_entity_poly.pdbx_seq_one_letter_code
_entity_poly.pdbx_strand_id
1 'polypeptide(L)'
;MSTTTDASDTDAADGDVADADAAADSETEPASVEERARDALRDVADPCSAATGSNLNIVEMGLVKDVEVDDADHAHVEMRLTTPMCHMVGYFIDQVEHRLTELDAVESADLDTDDGMEWSEDYMSEAAQAKRQEVLDGYEERYREELADGDASAESASGESASD
;
A
#
# COMPACT_ATOMS: atom_id res chain seq x y z
N MET A 1 40.75 -32.46 36.53
CA MET A 1 41.73 -31.56 37.17
C MET A 1 41.29 -30.15 36.84
N SER A 2 40.82 -29.42 37.85
CA SER A 2 40.38 -28.03 37.72
C SER A 2 41.55 -27.05 37.85
N THR A 3 41.24 -25.78 37.53
CA THR A 3 42.00 -24.52 37.75
C THR A 3 42.94 -24.17 36.57
N THR A 4 43.01 -22.92 36.07
CA THR A 4 42.74 -21.62 36.69
C THR A 4 42.73 -20.47 35.65
N THR A 5 42.06 -19.34 36.00
CA THR A 5 42.42 -17.91 35.70
C THR A 5 42.22 -17.40 34.26
N ASP A 6 41.23 -16.54 33.95
CA ASP A 6 41.03 -15.10 34.25
C ASP A 6 41.92 -14.15 33.43
N ALA A 7 41.28 -13.33 32.59
CA ALA A 7 41.63 -11.93 32.38
C ALA A 7 40.49 -11.24 31.57
N SER A 8 39.84 -10.30 32.23
CA SER A 8 38.94 -9.30 31.66
C SER A 8 39.66 -8.37 30.69
N ASP A 9 38.96 -7.91 29.65
CA ASP A 9 39.13 -6.54 29.14
C ASP A 9 37.77 -6.05 28.67
N THR A 10 37.21 -5.12 29.44
CA THR A 10 36.01 -4.36 29.11
C THR A 10 36.51 -2.98 28.71
N ASP A 11 36.54 -2.70 27.41
CA ASP A 11 36.68 -1.33 26.92
C ASP A 11 35.28 -0.76 26.71
N ALA A 12 34.98 0.24 27.54
CA ALA A 12 33.82 1.09 27.43
C ALA A 12 34.19 2.28 26.54
N ALA A 13 33.48 2.43 25.43
CA ALA A 13 33.30 3.69 24.72
C ALA A 13 31.83 3.72 24.28
N ASP A 14 31.02 4.55 24.93
CA ASP A 14 30.76 5.95 24.56
C ASP A 14 29.60 6.01 23.57
N GLY A 15 28.48 6.59 24.01
CA GLY A 15 27.28 6.75 23.19
C GLY A 15 25.98 6.70 23.99
N ASP A 16 25.83 7.58 24.98
CA ASP A 16 24.51 8.02 25.40
C ASP A 16 23.95 8.88 24.26
N VAL A 17 23.13 8.28 23.39
CA VAL A 17 22.23 9.04 22.52
C VAL A 17 20.86 9.00 23.15
N ALA A 18 20.61 10.01 23.97
CA ALA A 18 19.28 10.50 24.23
C ALA A 18 18.66 10.89 22.88
N ASP A 19 17.81 10.03 22.32
CA ASP A 19 16.91 10.42 21.24
C ASP A 19 15.72 11.15 21.85
N ALA A 20 15.94 12.43 22.08
CA ALA A 20 14.88 13.42 22.09
C ALA A 20 14.89 14.04 20.69
N ASP A 21 14.01 13.59 19.81
CA ASP A 21 13.53 14.46 18.74
C ASP A 21 12.01 14.37 18.65
N ALA A 22 11.38 15.31 19.35
CA ALA A 22 10.06 15.79 19.02
C ALA A 22 10.20 16.79 17.86
N ALA A 23 9.71 16.43 16.68
CA ALA A 23 9.28 17.35 15.62
C ALA A 23 8.51 16.51 14.56
N ALA A 24 7.35 16.89 14.06
CA ALA A 24 6.64 18.15 14.13
C ALA A 24 5.12 17.89 14.04
N ASP A 25 4.41 18.34 15.06
CA ASP A 25 3.06 18.87 14.92
C ASP A 25 3.20 20.10 13.99
N SER A 26 2.91 19.93 12.70
CA SER A 26 2.94 21.06 11.78
C SER A 26 1.63 21.83 11.97
N GLU A 27 1.76 23.01 12.55
CA GLU A 27 0.74 24.07 12.59
C GLU A 27 -0.03 24.08 11.27
N THR A 28 -1.27 23.63 11.31
CA THR A 28 -2.14 23.55 10.13
C THR A 28 -2.55 24.95 9.75
N GLU A 29 -1.77 25.59 8.88
CA GLU A 29 -2.30 26.56 7.93
C GLU A 29 -3.51 25.91 7.25
N PRO A 30 -4.60 26.65 6.93
CA PRO A 30 -5.78 26.03 6.36
C PRO A 30 -5.37 25.32 5.06
N ALA A 31 -5.41 23.98 5.09
CA ALA A 31 -5.14 23.14 3.95
C ALA A 31 -5.93 23.68 2.74
N SER A 32 -5.24 23.83 1.61
CA SER A 32 -5.87 24.33 0.39
C SER A 32 -7.05 23.43 0.01
N VAL A 33 -7.93 23.92 -0.87
CA VAL A 33 -9.09 23.11 -1.29
C VAL A 33 -8.61 21.81 -1.95
N GLU A 34 -7.54 21.89 -2.73
CA GLU A 34 -6.89 20.77 -3.41
C GLU A 34 -6.28 19.77 -2.43
N GLU A 35 -5.66 20.24 -1.35
CA GLU A 35 -5.10 19.35 -0.32
C GLU A 35 -6.23 18.61 0.43
N ARG A 36 -7.32 19.30 0.74
CA ARG A 36 -8.53 18.68 1.32
C ARG A 36 -9.19 17.71 0.36
N ALA A 37 -9.26 18.05 -0.93
CA ALA A 37 -9.77 17.16 -1.97
C ALA A 37 -8.90 15.88 -2.06
N ARG A 38 -7.58 16.02 -2.11
CA ARG A 38 -6.66 14.89 -2.13
C ARG A 38 -6.77 14.02 -0.87
N ASP A 39 -6.97 14.61 0.30
CA ASP A 39 -7.20 13.86 1.54
C ASP A 39 -8.54 13.10 1.50
N ALA A 40 -9.62 13.72 1.02
CA ALA A 40 -10.92 13.07 0.86
C ALA A 40 -10.86 11.85 -0.08
N LEU A 41 -10.03 11.91 -1.14
CA LEU A 41 -9.80 10.79 -2.06
C LEU A 41 -9.16 9.56 -1.40
N ARG A 42 -8.61 9.67 -0.18
CA ARG A 42 -8.10 8.50 0.57
C ARG A 42 -9.20 7.53 0.99
N ASP A 43 -10.46 7.96 0.98
CA ASP A 43 -11.60 7.08 1.27
C ASP A 43 -12.04 6.23 0.08
N VAL A 44 -11.50 6.50 -1.12
CA VAL A 44 -11.78 5.71 -2.32
C VAL A 44 -10.81 4.53 -2.40
N ALA A 45 -11.30 3.33 -2.08
CA ALA A 45 -10.54 2.10 -2.14
C ALA A 45 -10.40 1.60 -3.59
N ASP A 46 -9.25 1.00 -3.94
CA ASP A 46 -9.11 0.24 -5.19
C ASP A 46 -9.78 -1.14 -5.03
N PRO A 47 -10.83 -1.47 -5.82
CA PRO A 47 -11.55 -2.74 -5.70
C PRO A 47 -10.64 -3.95 -5.91
N CYS A 48 -9.62 -3.83 -6.76
CA CYS A 48 -8.68 -4.92 -7.04
C CYS A 48 -7.79 -5.21 -5.82
N SER A 49 -7.22 -4.18 -5.21
CA SER A 49 -6.43 -4.30 -3.98
C SER A 49 -7.26 -4.79 -2.80
N ALA A 50 -8.54 -4.40 -2.72
CA ALA A 50 -9.47 -4.90 -1.71
C ALA A 50 -9.76 -6.40 -1.93
N ALA A 51 -9.98 -6.81 -3.17
CA ALA A 51 -10.21 -8.21 -3.52
C ALA A 51 -9.00 -9.12 -3.25
N THR A 52 -7.78 -8.60 -3.41
CA THR A 52 -6.54 -9.33 -3.07
C THR A 52 -6.18 -9.24 -1.58
N GLY A 53 -6.84 -8.36 -0.81
CA GLY A 53 -6.69 -8.27 0.64
C GLY A 53 -5.69 -7.21 1.14
N SER A 54 -5.04 -6.46 0.25
CA SER A 54 -4.16 -5.35 0.64
C SER A 54 -4.94 -4.09 1.04
N ASN A 55 -6.18 -3.95 0.59
CA ASN A 55 -7.13 -2.87 0.97
C ASN A 55 -6.50 -1.47 0.89
N LEU A 56 -5.99 -1.11 -0.29
CA LEU A 56 -5.31 0.15 -0.54
C LEU A 56 -6.26 1.17 -1.17
N ASN A 57 -6.10 2.44 -0.83
CA ASN A 57 -6.79 3.55 -1.48
C ASN A 57 -6.03 4.14 -2.67
N ILE A 58 -6.74 4.88 -3.53
CA ILE A 58 -6.19 5.45 -4.77
C ILE A 58 -5.05 6.46 -4.54
N VAL A 59 -4.98 7.08 -3.36
CA VAL A 59 -3.92 8.04 -3.00
C VAL A 59 -2.67 7.31 -2.52
N GLU A 60 -2.80 6.33 -1.63
CA GLU A 60 -1.66 5.55 -1.12
C GLU A 60 -1.05 4.64 -2.17
N MET A 61 -1.84 4.23 -3.17
CA MET A 61 -1.38 3.55 -4.38
C MET A 61 -0.70 4.47 -5.38
N GLY A 62 -0.78 5.79 -5.21
CA GLY A 62 -0.21 6.75 -6.15
C GLY A 62 -0.92 6.79 -7.50
N LEU A 63 -2.21 6.46 -7.53
CA LEU A 63 -3.03 6.56 -8.75
C LEU A 63 -3.42 8.00 -9.02
N VAL A 64 -3.66 8.81 -7.97
CA VAL A 64 -3.97 10.23 -8.11
C VAL A 64 -2.70 10.99 -8.53
N LYS A 65 -2.68 11.45 -9.77
CA LYS A 65 -1.58 12.22 -10.37
C LYS A 65 -1.65 13.67 -9.93
N ASP A 66 -2.79 14.30 -10.17
CA ASP A 66 -3.04 15.71 -9.90
C ASP A 66 -4.49 15.95 -9.49
N VAL A 67 -4.72 17.04 -8.77
CA VAL A 67 -6.03 17.51 -8.31
C VAL A 67 -6.02 19.03 -8.39
N GLU A 68 -6.81 19.59 -9.29
CA GLU A 68 -6.95 21.03 -9.48
C GLU A 68 -8.40 21.44 -9.16
N VAL A 69 -8.59 22.56 -8.48
CA VAL A 69 -9.92 23.15 -8.25
C VAL A 69 -9.93 24.55 -8.82
N ASP A 70 -10.87 24.83 -9.72
CA ASP A 70 -10.95 26.12 -10.40
C ASP A 70 -11.75 27.19 -9.62
N ASP A 71 -11.79 28.41 -10.16
CA ASP A 71 -12.54 29.53 -9.56
C ASP A 71 -14.07 29.34 -9.54
N ALA A 72 -14.59 28.30 -10.22
CA ALA A 72 -16.00 27.92 -10.24
C ALA A 72 -16.28 26.70 -9.34
N ASP A 73 -15.36 26.40 -8.41
CA ASP A 73 -15.45 25.28 -7.48
C ASP A 73 -15.61 23.93 -8.20
N HIS A 74 -15.05 23.80 -9.41
CA HIS A 74 -15.01 22.56 -10.18
C HIS A 74 -13.67 21.85 -9.98
N ALA A 75 -13.71 20.59 -9.53
CA ALA A 75 -12.53 19.80 -9.23
C ALA A 75 -12.20 18.83 -10.38
N HIS A 76 -11.04 19.01 -11.00
CA HIS A 76 -10.53 18.13 -12.04
C HIS A 76 -9.46 17.21 -11.44
N VAL A 77 -9.63 15.89 -11.58
CA VAL A 77 -8.67 14.89 -11.10
C VAL A 77 -8.03 14.17 -12.27
N GLU A 78 -6.70 14.12 -12.29
CA GLU A 78 -5.96 13.22 -13.19
C GLU A 78 -5.56 11.94 -12.45
N MET A 79 -5.87 10.78 -13.02
CA MET A 79 -5.52 9.48 -12.44
C MET A 79 -4.74 8.59 -13.41
N ARG A 80 -3.83 7.81 -12.84
CA ARG A 80 -3.06 6.77 -13.54
C ARG A 80 -3.69 5.41 -13.27
N LEU A 81 -3.90 4.65 -14.32
CA LEU A 81 -4.35 3.27 -14.24
C LEU A 81 -3.15 2.34 -14.11
N THR A 82 -3.33 1.25 -13.37
CA THR A 82 -2.30 0.22 -13.19
C THR A 82 -2.21 -0.73 -14.38
N THR A 83 -3.25 -0.79 -15.22
CA THR A 83 -3.34 -1.65 -16.39
C THR A 83 -4.13 -1.01 -17.53
N PRO A 84 -3.78 -1.29 -18.80
CA PRO A 84 -4.57 -0.85 -19.95
C PRO A 84 -5.99 -1.40 -19.93
N MET A 85 -6.96 -0.61 -20.42
CA MET A 85 -8.38 -0.99 -20.51
C MET A 85 -8.98 -1.49 -19.19
N CYS A 86 -8.65 -0.82 -18.07
CA CYS A 86 -9.19 -1.17 -16.77
C CYS A 86 -10.73 -1.14 -16.77
N HIS A 87 -11.36 -2.25 -16.39
CA HIS A 87 -12.82 -2.35 -16.31
C HIS A 87 -13.43 -1.53 -15.16
N MET A 88 -12.61 -1.06 -14.22
CA MET A 88 -13.05 -0.32 -13.04
C MET A 88 -13.04 1.21 -13.22
N VAL A 89 -12.71 1.73 -14.40
CA VAL A 89 -12.69 3.20 -14.64
C VAL A 89 -14.01 3.86 -14.27
N GLY A 90 -15.14 3.26 -14.67
CA GLY A 90 -16.46 3.80 -14.32
C GLY A 90 -16.76 3.82 -12.83
N TYR A 91 -16.17 2.90 -12.05
CA TYR A 91 -16.24 2.94 -10.59
C TYR A 91 -15.44 4.10 -10.02
N PHE A 92 -14.21 4.32 -10.51
CA PHE A 92 -13.39 5.43 -10.03
C PHE A 92 -14.00 6.79 -10.32
N ILE A 93 -14.57 6.97 -11.52
CA ILE A 93 -15.28 8.21 -11.88
C ILE A 93 -16.39 8.49 -10.87
N ASP A 94 -17.31 7.54 -10.66
CA ASP A 94 -18.44 7.70 -9.73
C ASP A 94 -17.99 7.99 -8.29
N GLN A 95 -16.97 7.27 -7.79
CA GLN A 95 -16.51 7.44 -6.41
C GLN A 95 -15.74 8.74 -6.20
N VAL A 96 -14.92 9.16 -7.16
CA VAL A 96 -14.19 10.44 -7.10
C VAL A 96 -15.19 11.60 -7.15
N GLU A 97 -16.12 11.58 -8.10
CA GLU A 97 -17.17 12.59 -8.22
C GLU A 97 -18.00 12.69 -6.93
N HIS A 98 -18.44 11.55 -6.41
CA HIS A 98 -19.22 11.50 -5.19
C HIS A 98 -18.43 12.05 -3.99
N ARG A 99 -17.19 11.59 -3.80
CA ARG A 99 -16.40 11.96 -2.62
C ARG A 99 -16.01 13.44 -2.62
N LEU A 100 -15.68 14.01 -3.78
CA LEU A 100 -15.28 15.40 -3.87
C LEU A 100 -16.46 16.36 -3.74
N THR A 101 -17.62 16.02 -4.30
CA THR A 101 -18.85 16.86 -4.18
C THR A 101 -19.46 16.86 -2.77
N GLU A 102 -19.00 16.01 -1.85
CA GLU A 102 -19.32 16.11 -0.42
C GLU A 102 -18.59 17.26 0.30
N LEU A 103 -17.56 17.84 -0.32
CA LEU A 103 -16.83 18.98 0.23
C LEU A 103 -17.60 20.28 -0.05
N ASP A 104 -17.85 21.09 0.98
CA ASP A 104 -18.57 22.38 0.83
C ASP A 104 -17.92 23.36 -0.18
N ALA A 105 -16.67 23.14 -0.56
CA ALA A 105 -15.88 23.98 -1.46
C ALA A 105 -15.74 23.39 -2.88
N VAL A 106 -16.54 22.37 -3.23
CA VAL A 106 -16.56 21.74 -4.56
C VAL A 106 -18.01 21.58 -5.00
N GLU A 107 -18.40 22.28 -6.08
CA GLU A 107 -19.75 22.20 -6.65
C GLU A 107 -19.90 21.02 -7.63
N SER A 108 -18.81 20.66 -8.31
CA SER A 108 -18.79 19.56 -9.28
C SER A 108 -17.38 19.00 -9.44
N ALA A 109 -17.26 17.76 -9.91
CA ALA A 109 -15.96 17.13 -10.15
C ALA A 109 -16.01 16.25 -11.39
N ASP A 110 -14.84 15.98 -11.97
CA ASP A 110 -14.63 15.00 -13.03
C ASP A 110 -13.27 14.29 -12.86
N LEU A 111 -13.13 13.16 -13.54
CA LEU A 111 -11.95 12.31 -13.47
C LEU A 111 -11.51 11.92 -14.88
N ASP A 112 -10.28 12.29 -15.23
CA ASP A 112 -9.58 11.83 -16.43
C ASP A 112 -8.53 10.78 -16.09
N THR A 113 -8.41 9.76 -16.95
CA THR A 113 -7.48 8.64 -16.77
C THR A 113 -6.50 8.51 -17.92
N ASP A 114 -5.26 8.12 -17.63
CA ASP A 114 -4.27 7.74 -18.64
C ASP A 114 -4.61 6.42 -19.36
N ASP A 115 -3.71 5.98 -20.25
CA ASP A 115 -3.84 4.73 -21.01
C ASP A 115 -3.56 3.47 -20.17
N GLY A 116 -3.19 3.63 -18.89
CA GLY A 116 -2.71 2.57 -18.00
C GLY A 116 -1.29 2.12 -18.27
N MET A 117 -0.43 3.04 -18.70
CA MET A 117 0.99 2.77 -18.99
C MET A 117 1.94 3.63 -18.16
N GLU A 118 1.45 4.66 -17.47
CA GLU A 118 2.31 5.57 -16.71
C GLU A 118 2.63 5.09 -15.29
N TRP A 119 1.78 4.27 -14.69
CA TRP A 119 1.93 3.87 -13.28
C TRP A 119 3.04 2.82 -13.06
N SER A 120 3.84 3.00 -12.01
CA SER A 120 4.75 2.01 -11.44
C SER A 120 4.60 1.92 -9.92
N GLU A 121 5.08 0.81 -9.33
CA GLU A 121 5.04 0.56 -7.88
C GLU A 121 5.79 1.64 -7.07
N ASP A 122 6.72 2.38 -7.69
CA ASP A 122 7.46 3.48 -7.06
C ASP A 122 6.56 4.66 -6.63
N TYR A 123 5.35 4.77 -7.19
CA TYR A 123 4.39 5.79 -6.76
C TYR A 123 3.62 5.41 -5.50
N MET A 124 3.66 4.13 -5.11
CA MET A 124 3.03 3.70 -3.87
C MET A 124 3.77 4.30 -2.68
N SER A 125 3.02 4.69 -1.66
CA SER A 125 3.62 5.00 -0.37
C SER A 125 4.34 3.78 0.23
N GLU A 126 5.36 4.01 1.04
CA GLU A 126 6.11 2.93 1.72
C GLU A 126 5.17 2.01 2.53
N ALA A 127 4.18 2.58 3.21
CA ALA A 127 3.17 1.84 3.95
C ALA A 127 2.30 0.96 3.02
N ALA A 128 1.91 1.46 1.85
CA ALA A 128 1.14 0.69 0.89
C ALA A 128 1.96 -0.47 0.30
N GLN A 129 3.24 -0.25 0.00
CA GLN A 129 4.14 -1.31 -0.46
C GLN A 129 4.29 -2.41 0.60
N ALA A 130 4.49 -2.02 1.86
CA ALA A 130 4.60 -2.96 2.98
C ALA A 130 3.33 -3.81 3.15
N LYS A 131 2.13 -3.17 3.14
CA LYS A 131 0.85 -3.89 3.20
C LYS A 131 0.69 -4.88 2.06
N ARG A 132 1.06 -4.48 0.83
CA ARG A 132 1.00 -5.36 -0.34
C ARG A 132 1.98 -6.53 -0.20
N GLN A 133 3.19 -6.28 0.29
CA GLN A 133 4.19 -7.33 0.49
C GLN A 133 3.74 -8.37 1.53
N GLU A 134 3.15 -7.94 2.65
CA GLU A 134 2.61 -8.86 3.66
C GLU A 134 1.59 -9.85 3.06
N VAL A 135 0.71 -9.37 2.18
CA VAL A 135 -0.26 -10.22 1.47
C VAL A 135 0.44 -11.24 0.55
N LEU A 136 1.46 -10.80 -0.19
CA LEU A 136 2.22 -11.68 -1.09
C LEU A 136 3.00 -12.75 -0.31
N ASP A 137 3.63 -12.39 0.80
CA ASP A 137 4.35 -13.32 1.67
C ASP A 137 3.41 -14.38 2.24
N GLY A 138 2.20 -13.98 2.65
CA GLY A 138 1.16 -14.91 3.10
C GLY A 138 0.67 -15.87 2.01
N TYR A 139 0.64 -15.43 0.75
CA TYR A 139 0.37 -16.33 -0.38
C TYR A 139 1.51 -17.32 -0.62
N GLU A 140 2.77 -16.88 -0.52
CA GLU A 140 3.92 -17.75 -0.70
C GLU A 140 3.99 -18.82 0.39
N GLU A 141 3.76 -18.46 1.65
CA GLU A 141 3.73 -19.41 2.77
C GLU A 141 2.66 -20.47 2.56
N ARG A 142 1.43 -20.06 2.20
CA ARG A 142 0.34 -21.00 1.89
C ARG A 142 0.72 -21.95 0.75
N TYR A 143 1.23 -21.40 -0.34
CA TYR A 143 1.62 -22.21 -1.49
C TYR A 143 2.74 -23.21 -1.13
N ARG A 144 3.70 -22.79 -0.30
CA ARG A 144 4.77 -23.67 0.18
C ARG A 144 4.23 -24.81 1.04
N GLU A 145 3.28 -24.55 1.93
CA GLU A 145 2.60 -25.57 2.73
C GLU A 145 1.82 -26.54 1.82
N GLU A 146 1.01 -26.03 0.89
CA GLU A 146 0.24 -26.85 -0.06
C GLU A 146 1.15 -27.76 -0.92
N LEU A 147 2.31 -27.25 -1.34
CA LEU A 147 3.31 -28.06 -2.05
C LEU A 147 3.93 -29.13 -1.17
N ALA A 148 4.24 -28.83 0.09
CA ALA A 148 4.82 -29.79 1.03
C ALA A 148 3.82 -30.92 1.36
N ASP A 149 2.54 -30.59 1.59
CA ASP A 149 1.48 -31.58 1.78
C ASP A 149 1.21 -32.41 0.52
N GLY A 150 1.29 -31.79 -0.66
CA GLY A 150 1.15 -32.46 -1.95
C GLY A 150 2.25 -33.48 -2.21
N ASP A 151 3.50 -33.13 -1.91
CA ASP A 151 4.66 -34.02 -2.02
C ASP A 151 4.58 -35.18 -1.01
N ALA A 152 4.27 -34.89 0.26
CA ALA A 152 4.07 -35.92 1.29
C ALA A 152 2.94 -36.91 0.93
N SER A 153 1.86 -36.41 0.31
CA SER A 153 0.75 -37.24 -0.17
C SER A 153 1.16 -38.13 -1.36
N ALA A 154 2.00 -37.62 -2.27
CA ALA A 154 2.51 -38.37 -3.41
C ALA A 154 3.54 -39.46 -3.01
N GLU A 155 4.42 -39.16 -2.06
CA GLU A 155 5.37 -40.14 -1.49
C GLU A 155 4.63 -41.27 -0.76
N SER A 156 3.58 -40.94 -0.01
CA SER A 156 2.75 -41.94 0.71
C SER A 156 2.01 -42.88 -0.25
N ALA A 157 1.57 -42.40 -1.41
CA ALA A 157 0.88 -43.21 -2.42
C ALA A 157 1.82 -44.15 -3.21
N SER A 158 3.11 -43.81 -3.32
CA SER A 158 4.10 -44.58 -4.08
C SER A 158 4.79 -45.69 -3.25
N GLY A 159 4.75 -45.61 -1.92
CA GLY A 159 5.25 -46.65 -1.01
C GLY A 159 4.35 -47.90 -0.89
N GLU A 160 3.09 -47.83 -1.28
CA GLU A 160 2.11 -48.91 -1.08
C GLU A 160 2.07 -49.95 -2.23
N SER A 161 2.86 -49.74 -3.29
CA SER A 161 2.84 -50.58 -4.51
C SER A 161 3.87 -51.71 -4.57
N ALA A 162 4.62 -51.96 -3.50
CA ALA A 162 5.71 -52.94 -3.49
C ALA A 162 5.50 -54.07 -2.45
N SER A 163 4.49 -54.91 -2.67
CA SER A 163 4.37 -56.24 -2.05
C SER A 163 3.36 -57.10 -2.82
N ASP A 164 3.84 -57.85 -3.83
CA ASP A 164 3.25 -59.12 -4.31
C ASP A 164 4.38 -60.09 -4.69
#